data_AF-A0A0R1P6P4-F1
#
_entry.id   AF-A0A0R1P6P4-F1
#
_cell.length_a   1.000
_cell.length_b   1.000
_cell.length_c   1.000
_cell.angle_alpha   90.00
_cell.angle_beta   90.00
_cell.angle_gamma   90.00
#
_symmetry.space_group_name_H-M   'P 1'
#
loop_
_entity.id
_entity.type
_entity.pdbx_description
1 polymer ?
#
loop_
_entity_poly.entity_id
_entity_poly.type
_entity_poly.pdbx_seq_one_letter_code
_entity_poly.pdbx_strand_id
1 'polypeptide(L)'
;MTYKRHRRECGRKSLFLRRSKFINYAFVRANKRILGRNIDERSPRIDNRKDFGYWEYDLVLGHKTKDDDVLLTLCERKTRRFFMIKIEDKTSTSVMKAFDNALRVLWTQMEQNL
;
A
#
# COMPACT_ATOMS: atom_id res chain seq x y z
N MET A 1 -27.68 9.20 -38.83
CA MET A 1 -26.21 9.12 -38.96
C MET A 1 -25.66 8.29 -37.81
N THR A 2 -24.90 7.27 -38.17
CA THR A 2 -24.51 6.07 -37.41
C THR A 2 -23.60 6.32 -36.20
N TYR A 3 -24.09 5.97 -35.00
CA TYR A 3 -23.23 5.74 -33.82
C TYR A 3 -22.70 4.30 -33.89
N LYS A 4 -21.61 4.08 -34.63
CA LYS A 4 -20.86 2.81 -34.61
C LYS A 4 -19.39 3.08 -34.26
N ARG A 5 -18.90 2.25 -33.34
CA ARG A 5 -17.50 1.83 -33.10
C ARG A 5 -16.49 2.95 -32.81
N HIS A 6 -15.94 2.95 -31.60
CA HIS A 6 -14.54 2.59 -31.35
C HIS A 6 -14.28 2.68 -29.84
N ARG A 7 -14.44 1.54 -29.15
CA ARG A 7 -14.08 1.33 -27.73
C ARG A 7 -12.69 0.69 -27.60
N ARG A 8 -11.79 1.00 -28.53
CA ARG A 8 -10.44 0.45 -28.58
C ARG A 8 -9.46 1.56 -28.92
N GLU A 9 -9.32 2.52 -28.02
CA GLU A 9 -8.16 3.38 -27.92
C GLU A 9 -8.20 4.06 -26.56
N CYS A 10 -7.09 3.94 -25.84
CA CYS A 10 -6.91 4.32 -24.45
C CYS A 10 -6.80 5.86 -24.29
N GLY A 11 -7.75 6.61 -24.84
CA GLY A 11 -7.82 8.05 -24.68
C GLY A 11 -8.37 8.42 -23.31
N ARG A 12 -7.62 9.19 -22.50
CA ARG A 12 -8.17 9.84 -21.29
C ARG A 12 -9.35 10.69 -21.71
N LYS A 13 -10.56 10.38 -21.23
CA LYS A 13 -11.81 11.14 -21.56
C LYS A 13 -11.76 12.61 -21.15
N SER A 14 -10.83 12.98 -20.29
CA SER A 14 -10.52 14.38 -19.97
C SER A 14 -10.06 15.18 -21.20
N LEU A 15 -9.48 14.52 -22.20
CA LEU A 15 -9.01 15.15 -23.44
C LEU A 15 -10.14 15.47 -24.42
N PHE A 16 -11.32 14.85 -24.25
CA PHE A 16 -12.43 14.94 -25.21
C PHE A 16 -13.65 15.69 -24.64
N LEU A 17 -13.74 15.82 -23.33
CA LEU A 17 -14.83 16.54 -22.67
C LEU A 17 -14.37 17.92 -22.22
N ARG A 18 -15.15 18.97 -22.55
CA ARG A 18 -15.00 20.28 -21.92
C ARG A 18 -15.03 20.12 -20.39
N ARG A 19 -14.25 20.94 -19.66
CA ARG A 19 -14.04 20.84 -18.21
C ARG A 19 -15.35 20.64 -17.41
N SER A 20 -16.41 21.37 -17.72
CA SER A 20 -17.72 21.23 -17.07
C SER A 20 -18.41 19.87 -17.36
N LYS A 21 -18.29 19.35 -18.58
CA LYS A 21 -18.81 18.02 -18.95
C LYS A 21 -17.96 16.90 -18.34
N PHE A 22 -16.65 17.08 -18.21
CA PHE A 22 -15.78 16.11 -17.55
C PHE A 22 -16.06 16.00 -16.05
N ILE A 23 -16.23 17.14 -15.36
CA ILE A 23 -16.56 17.17 -13.92
C ILE A 23 -17.89 16.44 -13.66
N ASN A 24 -18.94 16.77 -14.44
CA ASN A 24 -20.21 16.05 -14.34
C ASN A 24 -20.07 14.56 -14.66
N TYR A 25 -19.31 14.19 -15.68
CA TYR A 25 -19.05 12.79 -16.03
C TYR A 25 -18.33 12.00 -14.94
N ALA A 26 -17.35 12.62 -14.27
CA ALA A 26 -16.63 12.02 -13.16
C ALA A 26 -17.53 11.87 -11.93
N PHE A 27 -18.36 12.87 -11.63
CA PHE A 27 -19.27 12.85 -10.48
C PHE A 27 -20.41 11.83 -10.62
N VAL A 28 -20.94 11.64 -11.83
CA VAL A 28 -21.98 10.62 -12.11
C VAL A 28 -21.44 9.19 -11.99
N ARG A 29 -20.11 8.99 -12.05
CA ARG A 29 -19.52 7.66 -11.89
C ARG A 29 -19.31 7.34 -10.43
N ALA A 30 -20.09 6.39 -9.92
CA ALA A 30 -19.80 5.73 -8.65
C ALA A 30 -18.37 5.15 -8.67
N ASN A 31 -17.64 5.34 -7.56
CA ASN A 31 -16.33 4.74 -7.39
C ASN A 31 -16.44 3.23 -7.54
N LYS A 32 -15.57 2.63 -8.37
CA LYS A 32 -15.54 1.18 -8.57
C LYS A 32 -15.17 0.41 -7.29
N ARG A 33 -14.53 1.08 -6.33
CA ARG A 33 -14.07 0.54 -5.06
C ARG A 33 -14.25 1.58 -3.96
N ILE A 34 -14.68 1.13 -2.79
CA ILE A 34 -14.68 1.93 -1.57
C ILE A 34 -13.31 1.75 -0.92
N LEU A 35 -12.50 2.81 -0.88
CA LEU A 35 -11.11 2.76 -0.42
C LEU A 35 -10.97 2.99 1.10
N GLY A 36 -12.08 3.15 1.81
CA GLY A 36 -12.10 3.46 3.23
C GLY A 36 -12.10 4.96 3.53
N ARG A 37 -11.80 5.29 4.79
CA ARG A 37 -11.71 6.67 5.30
C ARG A 37 -10.38 7.32 4.89
N ASN A 38 -10.37 8.64 4.78
CA ASN A 38 -9.13 9.37 4.50
C ASN A 38 -8.13 9.17 5.67
N ILE A 39 -6.84 9.06 5.35
CA ILE A 39 -5.76 9.01 6.34
C ILE A 39 -5.75 10.23 7.27
N ASP A 40 -6.17 11.39 6.76
CA ASP A 40 -6.27 12.64 7.52
C ASP A 40 -7.35 12.57 8.61
N GLU A 41 -8.31 11.63 8.50
CA GLU A 41 -9.38 11.43 9.50
C GLU A 41 -8.94 10.53 10.66
N ARG A 42 -7.70 10.03 10.65
CA ARG A 42 -7.20 9.17 11.73
C ARG A 42 -7.14 9.94 13.04
N SER A 43 -7.31 9.23 14.16
CA SER A 43 -7.21 9.87 15.48
C SER A 43 -5.82 10.51 15.68
N PRO A 44 -5.74 11.77 16.15
CA PRO A 44 -4.48 12.43 16.46
C PRO A 44 -3.61 11.65 17.47
N ARG A 45 -4.21 10.76 18.26
CA ARG A 45 -3.49 9.87 19.18
C ARG A 45 -2.39 9.05 18.47
N ILE A 46 -2.62 8.66 17.22
CA ILE A 46 -1.69 7.84 16.42
C ILE A 46 -0.36 8.56 16.16
N ASP A 47 -0.38 9.89 16.08
CA ASP A 47 0.82 10.70 15.81
C ASP A 47 1.76 10.75 17.02
N ASN A 48 1.22 10.57 18.24
CA ASN A 48 2.00 10.57 19.48
C ASN A 48 2.81 9.28 19.70
N ARG A 49 2.54 8.20 18.95
CA ARG A 49 3.29 6.91 18.99
C ARG A 49 3.52 6.35 20.41
N LYS A 50 2.56 6.55 21.33
CA LYS A 50 2.69 6.15 22.75
C LYS A 50 2.36 4.68 23.01
N ASP A 51 1.59 4.08 22.12
CA ASP A 51 1.03 2.75 22.29
C ASP A 51 1.90 1.71 21.58
N PHE A 52 2.16 0.59 22.27
CA PHE A 52 2.91 -0.53 21.71
C PHE A 52 2.01 -1.38 20.80
N GLY A 53 2.59 -2.02 19.79
CA GLY A 53 1.89 -2.98 18.92
C GLY A 53 1.43 -2.39 17.58
N TYR A 54 1.82 -1.15 17.28
CA TYR A 54 1.61 -0.55 15.96
C TYR A 54 2.87 -0.70 15.11
N TRP A 55 2.76 -1.42 14.01
CA TRP A 55 3.87 -1.74 13.13
C TRP A 55 3.69 -1.13 11.74
N GLU A 56 4.78 -0.65 11.16
CA GLU A 56 4.89 -0.25 9.76
C GLU A 56 5.67 -1.31 9.01
N TYR A 57 5.26 -1.60 7.77
CA TYR A 57 5.90 -2.55 6.89
C TYR A 57 6.12 -1.91 5.52
N ASP A 58 7.36 -1.98 5.04
CA ASP A 58 7.75 -1.44 3.74
C ASP A 58 8.61 -2.44 2.97
N LEU A 59 8.59 -2.33 1.64
CA LEU A 59 9.48 -3.06 0.75
C LEU A 59 10.52 -2.12 0.14
N VAL A 60 11.78 -2.47 0.32
CA VAL A 60 12.91 -1.82 -0.35
C VAL A 60 13.34 -2.69 -1.52
N LEU A 61 13.37 -2.10 -2.72
CA LEU A 61 13.84 -2.74 -3.95
C LEU A 61 15.21 -2.17 -4.31
N GLY A 62 16.15 -3.03 -4.70
CA GLY A 62 17.39 -2.56 -5.30
C GLY A 62 17.17 -1.83 -6.63
N HIS A 63 18.13 -0.98 -6.99
CA HIS A 63 18.02 -0.03 -8.10
C HIS A 63 18.63 -0.49 -9.43
N LYS A 64 19.49 -1.51 -9.42
CA LYS A 64 20.44 -1.81 -10.51
C LYS A 64 19.90 -2.82 -11.51
N THR A 65 19.27 -3.90 -11.07
CA THR A 65 18.86 -5.00 -11.96
C THR A 65 17.52 -5.62 -11.57
N LYS A 66 16.93 -6.44 -12.45
CA LYS A 66 15.71 -7.20 -12.15
C LYS A 66 15.94 -8.30 -11.11
N ASP A 67 17.19 -8.67 -10.91
CA ASP A 67 17.64 -9.70 -9.98
C ASP A 67 18.12 -9.08 -8.65
N ASP A 68 17.84 -7.80 -8.46
CA ASP A 68 18.17 -7.11 -7.22
C ASP A 68 17.37 -7.67 -6.05
N ASP A 69 18.05 -7.73 -4.92
CA ASP A 69 17.46 -8.15 -3.66
C ASP A 69 16.25 -7.29 -3.29
N VAL A 70 15.25 -7.95 -2.72
CA VAL A 70 14.10 -7.31 -2.11
C VAL A 70 14.22 -7.44 -0.59
N LEU A 71 14.02 -6.35 0.12
CA LEU A 71 14.05 -6.33 1.59
C LEU A 71 12.66 -5.97 2.11
N LEU A 72 12.11 -6.83 2.96
CA LEU A 72 10.98 -6.50 3.82
C LEU A 72 11.50 -5.82 5.08
N THR A 73 10.98 -4.63 5.36
CA THR A 73 11.31 -3.88 6.56
C THR A 73 10.10 -3.83 7.48
N LEU A 74 10.32 -4.02 8.78
CA LEU A 74 9.29 -3.91 9.80
C LEU A 74 9.77 -2.95 10.90
N CYS A 75 8.93 -1.98 11.26
CA CYS A 75 9.25 -0.99 12.28
C CYS A 75 8.12 -0.86 13.28
N GLU A 76 8.38 -1.09 14.57
CA GLU A 76 7.41 -0.81 15.62
C GLU A 76 7.45 0.67 15.99
N ARG A 77 6.29 1.36 15.96
CA ARG A 77 6.25 2.83 15.99
C ARG A 77 6.64 3.45 17.33
N LYS A 78 6.42 2.76 18.46
CA LYS A 78 6.74 3.28 19.80
C LYS A 78 8.21 3.11 20.14
N THR A 79 8.70 1.88 20.07
CA THR A 79 10.04 1.44 20.45
C THR A 79 11.06 1.67 19.34
N ARG A 80 10.61 1.90 18.10
CA ARG A 80 11.46 1.99 16.89
C ARG A 80 12.31 0.74 16.66
N ARG A 81 11.88 -0.40 17.21
CA ARG A 81 12.52 -1.68 16.93
C ARG A 81 12.32 -2.00 15.45
N PHE A 82 13.44 -2.25 14.77
CA PHE A 82 13.49 -2.34 13.32
C PHE A 82 14.05 -3.69 12.88
N PHE A 83 13.42 -4.29 11.88
CA PHE A 83 13.84 -5.55 11.26
C PHE A 83 13.96 -5.36 9.75
N MET A 84 14.99 -5.97 9.19
CA MET A 84 15.23 -5.99 7.75
C MET A 84 15.45 -7.43 7.33
N ILE A 85 14.57 -7.94 6.48
CA ILE A 85 14.51 -9.35 6.09
C ILE A 85 14.67 -9.41 4.58
N LYS A 86 15.71 -10.07 4.11
CA LYS A 86 15.87 -10.35 2.68
C LYS A 86 14.82 -11.38 2.24
N ILE A 87 14.11 -11.07 1.16
CA ILE A 87 13.09 -11.94 0.57
C ILE A 87 13.42 -12.19 -0.91
N GLU A 88 12.85 -13.26 -1.46
CA GLU A 88 13.14 -13.72 -2.82
C GLU A 88 12.69 -12.70 -3.88
N ASP A 89 11.48 -12.17 -3.74
CA ASP A 89 10.92 -11.19 -4.67
C ASP A 89 9.84 -10.31 -4.01
N LYS A 90 9.29 -9.36 -4.77
CA LYS A 90 8.22 -8.44 -4.34
C LYS A 90 6.81 -8.99 -4.50
N THR A 91 6.65 -10.28 -4.84
CA THR A 91 5.32 -10.86 -5.01
C THR A 91 4.60 -10.94 -3.67
N SER A 92 3.27 -10.84 -3.67
CA SER A 92 2.48 -10.95 -2.44
C SER A 92 2.75 -12.26 -1.71
N THR A 93 3.00 -13.35 -2.44
CA THR A 93 3.28 -14.67 -1.87
C THR A 93 4.58 -14.66 -1.05
N SER A 94 5.68 -14.15 -1.63
CA SER A 94 6.97 -14.06 -0.93
C SER A 94 6.91 -13.14 0.28
N VAL A 95 6.23 -12.00 0.13
CA VAL A 95 6.04 -11.01 1.21
C VAL A 95 5.25 -11.61 2.37
N MET A 96 4.12 -12.27 2.10
CA MET A 96 3.29 -12.87 3.15
C MET A 96 4.01 -14.02 3.85
N LYS A 97 4.74 -14.86 3.11
CA LYS A 97 5.56 -15.93 3.69
C LYS A 97 6.62 -15.37 4.64
N ALA A 98 7.31 -14.30 4.23
CA ALA A 98 8.31 -13.65 5.08
C ALA A 98 7.69 -12.98 6.30
N PHE A 99 6.52 -12.34 6.13
CA PHE A 99 5.77 -11.71 7.21
C PHE A 99 5.30 -12.71 8.27
N ASP A 100 4.71 -13.83 7.87
CA ASP A 100 4.26 -14.88 8.78
C ASP A 100 5.42 -15.47 9.58
N ASN A 101 6.56 -15.70 8.93
CA ASN A 101 7.76 -16.17 9.59
C ASN A 101 8.31 -15.12 10.57
N ALA A 102 8.33 -13.85 10.19
CA ALA A 102 8.75 -12.76 11.05
C ALA A 102 7.87 -12.68 12.31
N LEU A 103 6.53 -12.70 12.15
CA LEU A 103 5.61 -12.65 13.28
C LEU A 103 5.81 -13.80 14.27
N ARG A 104 6.07 -15.03 13.78
CA ARG A 104 6.36 -16.17 14.66
C ARG A 104 7.61 -15.93 15.52
N VAL A 105 8.69 -15.45 14.91
CA VAL A 105 9.95 -15.17 15.63
C VAL A 105 9.79 -14.00 16.60
N LEU A 106 9.12 -12.93 16.15
CA LEU A 106 8.90 -11.74 16.95
C LEU A 106 8.03 -12.04 18.17
N TRP A 107 6.95 -12.81 17.99
CA TRP A 107 6.04 -13.18 19.07
C TRP A 107 6.79 -13.87 20.22
N THR A 108 7.62 -14.86 19.91
CA THR A 108 8.45 -15.56 20.91
C THR A 108 9.40 -14.61 21.66
N GLN A 109 9.92 -13.58 21.00
CA GLN A 109 10.80 -12.58 21.62
C GLN A 109 10.03 -11.52 22.45
N MET A 110 8.75 -11.30 22.16
CA MET A 110 7.91 -10.32 22.84
C MET A 110 7.41 -10.84 24.19
N GLU A 111 7.09 -12.13 24.29
CA GLU A 111 6.67 -12.78 25.56
C GLU A 111 7.77 -12.77 26.64
N GLN A 112 9.02 -12.58 26.25
CA GLN A 112 10.18 -12.54 27.17
C GLN A 112 10.47 -11.12 27.72
N ASN A 113 9.78 -10.08 27.23
CA ASN A 113 10.04 -8.68 27.57
C ASN A 113 8.78 -7.92 28.06
N LEU A 114 7.73 -8.65 28.43
CA LEU A 114 6.52 -8.16 29.10
C LEU A 114 6.43 -8.74 30.52
#